data_AF-A0A7J8RZ57-F1
#
_entry.id   AF-A0A7J8RZ57-F1
#
_cell.length_a   1.000
_cell.length_b   1.000
_cell.length_c   1.000
_cell.angle_alpha   90.00
_cell.angle_beta   90.00
_cell.angle_gamma   90.00
#
_symmetry.space_group_name_H-M   'P 1'
#
loop_
_entity.id
_entity.type
_entity.pdbx_description
1 polymer ?
#
loop_
_entity_poly.entity_id
_entity_poly.type
_entity_poly.pdbx_seq_one_letter_code
_entity_poly.pdbx_strand_id
1 'polypeptide(L)'
;MSISGNKSIIVRQVFAEDLDSELLMINEAILRHPFVSIDTEFLGTIIKPSKQVIREGNPIINYHYMKLNVDVLQIIQLGLILSDARAT
;
A
#
# COMPACT_ATOMS: atom_id res chain seq x y z
N MET A 1 16.27 -26.17 -22.44
CA MET A 1 16.30 -24.78 -21.95
C MET A 1 15.07 -24.09 -22.51
N SER A 2 13.95 -24.10 -21.79
CA SER A 2 12.75 -23.37 -22.23
C SER A 2 12.93 -21.91 -21.85
N ILE A 3 12.80 -21.04 -22.84
CA ILE A 3 12.83 -19.60 -22.69
C ILE A 3 11.57 -19.25 -21.90
N SER A 4 11.75 -18.77 -20.68
CA SER A 4 10.67 -18.33 -19.79
C SER A 4 9.79 -17.34 -20.55
N GLY A 5 8.56 -17.74 -20.85
CA GLY A 5 7.56 -16.87 -21.48
C GLY A 5 7.43 -15.58 -20.67
N ASN A 6 7.31 -14.47 -21.39
CA ASN A 6 7.12 -13.14 -20.82
C ASN A 6 5.82 -13.16 -19.98
N LYS A 7 5.93 -13.36 -18.65
CA LYS A 7 4.77 -13.35 -17.75
C LYS A 7 4.15 -11.95 -17.86
N SER A 8 2.93 -11.84 -18.39
CA SER A 8 2.24 -10.56 -18.41
C SER A 8 1.96 -10.14 -16.98
N ILE A 9 2.37 -8.93 -16.60
CA ILE A 9 1.99 -8.32 -15.34
C ILE A 9 0.52 -7.95 -15.43
N ILE A 10 -0.30 -8.44 -14.51
CA ILE A 10 -1.72 -8.13 -14.43
C ILE A 10 -1.96 -7.39 -13.13
N VAL A 11 -2.50 -6.17 -13.24
CA VAL A 11 -2.99 -5.39 -12.12
C VAL A 11 -4.51 -5.44 -12.14
N ARG A 12 -5.11 -5.84 -11.03
CA ARG A 12 -6.57 -5.93 -10.88
C ARG A 12 -7.06 -4.64 -10.24
N GLN A 13 -7.91 -3.91 -10.96
CA GLN A 13 -8.58 -2.75 -10.40
C GLN A 13 -9.81 -3.23 -9.64
N VAL A 14 -9.97 -2.75 -8.41
CA VAL A 14 -11.04 -3.18 -7.50
C VAL A 14 -11.85 -1.95 -7.13
N PHE A 15 -13.16 -2.05 -7.33
CA PHE A 15 -14.16 -1.03 -7.03
C PHE A 15 -15.26 -1.62 -6.12
N ALA A 16 -16.31 -0.86 -5.83
CA ALA A 16 -17.31 -1.26 -4.83
C ALA A 16 -18.08 -2.53 -5.25
N GLU A 17 -18.26 -2.72 -6.54
CA GLU A 17 -19.00 -3.81 -7.16
C GLU A 17 -18.29 -5.17 -7.14
N ASP A 18 -16.95 -5.20 -7.07
CA ASP A 18 -16.15 -6.43 -7.12
C ASP A 18 -15.30 -6.67 -5.86
N LEU A 19 -15.30 -5.72 -4.92
CA LEU A 19 -14.53 -5.77 -3.67
C LEU A 19 -14.64 -7.10 -2.93
N ASP A 20 -15.86 -7.61 -2.71
CA ASP A 20 -16.08 -8.85 -1.97
C ASP A 20 -15.47 -10.06 -2.69
N SER A 21 -15.56 -10.09 -4.02
CA SER A 21 -14.99 -11.17 -4.83
C SER A 21 -13.46 -11.15 -4.80
N GLU A 22 -12.86 -9.97 -4.85
CA GLU A 22 -11.42 -9.76 -4.80
C GLU A 22 -10.85 -10.08 -3.42
N LEU A 23 -11.56 -9.71 -2.35
CA LEU A 23 -11.19 -10.09 -0.98
C LEU A 23 -11.25 -11.60 -0.76
N LEU A 24 -12.23 -12.29 -1.36
CA LEU A 24 -12.27 -13.76 -1.32
C LEU A 24 -11.05 -14.38 -2.03
N MET A 25 -10.67 -13.84 -3.19
CA MET A 25 -9.46 -14.28 -3.90
C MET A 25 -8.18 -14.00 -3.10
N ILE A 26 -8.10 -12.87 -2.40
CA ILE A 26 -7.00 -12.57 -1.47
C ILE A 26 -6.94 -13.59 -0.33
N ASN A 27 -8.09 -13.95 0.26
CA ASN A 27 -8.18 -14.96 1.33
C ASN A 27 -7.63 -16.33 0.88
N GLU A 28 -7.89 -16.74 -0.36
CA GLU A 28 -7.33 -17.99 -0.90
C GLU A 28 -5.85 -17.84 -1.27
N ALA A 29 -5.45 -16.70 -1.82
CA ALA A 29 -4.10 -16.44 -2.27
C ALA A 29 -3.09 -16.36 -1.11
N ILE A 30 -3.49 -15.75 0.02
CA ILE A 30 -2.60 -15.52 1.17
C ILE A 30 -2.11 -16.82 1.81
N LEU A 31 -2.84 -17.93 1.64
CA LEU A 31 -2.41 -19.26 2.09
C LEU A 31 -1.16 -19.76 1.36
N ARG A 32 -0.96 -19.34 0.10
CA ARG A 32 0.21 -19.71 -0.72
C ARG A 32 1.24 -18.57 -0.84
N HIS A 33 0.77 -17.34 -0.71
CA HIS A 33 1.55 -16.12 -0.91
C HIS A 33 1.40 -15.20 0.32
N PRO A 34 2.02 -15.55 1.47
CA PRO A 34 1.76 -14.90 2.75
C PRO A 34 2.47 -13.55 2.92
N PHE A 35 3.35 -13.15 1.99
CA PHE A 35 4.06 -11.88 2.08
C PHE A 35 3.28 -10.80 1.32
N VAL A 36 2.82 -9.78 2.05
CA VAL A 36 2.00 -8.68 1.51
C VAL A 36 2.82 -7.39 1.47
N SER A 37 2.98 -6.83 0.27
CA SER A 37 3.43 -5.45 0.09
C SER A 37 2.23 -4.53 -0.03
N ILE A 38 2.28 -3.40 0.67
CA ILE A 38 1.18 -2.43 0.77
C ILE A 38 1.69 -1.06 0.35
N ASP A 39 0.91 -0.37 -0.47
CA ASP A 39 1.14 1.03 -0.83
C ASP A 39 -0.18 1.81 -0.79
N THR A 40 -0.14 3.10 -0.47
CA THR A 40 -1.35 3.92 -0.31
C THR A 40 -1.20 5.27 -0.96
N GLU A 41 -2.24 5.73 -1.65
CA GLU A 41 -2.29 7.07 -2.24
C GLU A 41 -3.32 7.94 -1.52
N PHE A 42 -2.93 9.17 -1.20
CA PHE A 42 -3.73 10.18 -0.52
C PHE A 42 -3.47 11.56 -1.10
N LEU A 43 -4.28 12.57 -0.77
CA LEU A 43 -4.16 13.94 -1.27
C LEU A 43 -2.96 14.73 -0.66
N GLY A 44 -1.79 14.10 -0.58
CA GLY A 44 -0.56 14.69 -0.06
C GLY A 44 -0.64 15.07 1.41
N THR A 45 0.08 16.13 1.81
CA THR A 45 0.15 16.58 3.21
C THR A 45 -0.45 17.98 3.33
N ILE A 46 -1.47 18.14 4.17
CA ILE A 46 -2.13 19.42 4.44
C ILE A 46 -1.45 20.10 5.64
N ILE A 47 -1.27 19.37 6.74
CA ILE A 47 -0.71 19.90 7.99
C ILE A 47 0.80 19.67 7.98
N LYS A 48 1.58 20.73 7.79
CA LYS A 48 3.05 20.63 7.63
C LYS A 48 3.79 21.25 8.81
N PRO A 49 4.85 20.59 9.33
CA PRO A 49 5.77 21.21 10.27
C PRO A 49 6.56 22.34 9.62
N SER A 50 7.12 23.23 10.45
CA SER A 50 8.08 24.22 9.99
C SER A 50 9.37 23.54 9.51
N LYS A 51 10.13 24.20 8.61
CA LYS A 51 11.41 23.67 8.11
C LYS A 51 12.41 23.35 9.24
N GLN A 52 12.38 24.11 10.33
CA GLN A 52 13.24 23.89 11.48
C GLN A 52 12.88 22.58 12.19
N VAL A 53 11.59 22.35 12.44
CA VAL A 53 11.08 21.12 13.05
C VAL A 53 11.40 19.88 12.20
N ILE A 54 11.32 19.99 10.88
CA ILE A 54 11.72 18.89 9.98
C ILE A 54 13.21 18.56 10.15
N ARG A 55 14.08 19.58 10.23
CA ARG A 55 15.53 19.40 10.38
C ARG A 55 15.95 18.76 11.70
N GLU A 56 15.14 18.93 12.74
CA GLU A 56 15.39 18.30 14.04
C GLU A 56 15.21 16.77 13.97
N GLY A 57 14.47 16.26 12.99
CA GLY A 57 14.33 14.82 12.75
C GLY A 57 13.70 14.05 13.92
N ASN A 58 12.98 14.73 14.81
CA ASN A 58 12.43 14.12 16.02
C ASN A 58 11.29 13.14 15.65
N PRO A 59 11.42 11.83 15.96
CA PRO A 59 10.44 10.83 15.56
C PRO A 59 9.06 11.04 16.19
N ILE A 60 8.99 11.59 17.41
CA ILE A 60 7.72 11.89 18.10
C ILE A 60 6.96 12.98 17.33
N ILE A 61 7.69 14.00 16.87
CA ILE A 61 7.09 15.11 16.13
C ILE A 61 6.67 14.63 14.73
N ASN A 62 7.50 13.83 14.05
CA ASN A 62 7.16 13.25 12.74
C ASN A 62 5.89 12.41 12.83
N TYR A 63 5.77 11.56 13.85
CA TYR A 63 4.56 10.78 14.10
C TYR A 63 3.35 11.68 14.33
N HIS A 64 3.48 12.74 15.13
CA HIS A 64 2.39 13.66 15.41
C HIS A 64 1.83 14.30 14.14
N TYR A 65 2.69 14.83 13.25
CA TYR A 65 2.25 15.41 11.99
C TYR A 65 1.69 14.38 11.02
N MET A 66 2.29 13.19 10.93
CA MET A 66 1.75 12.08 10.14
C MET A 66 0.33 11.74 10.60
N LYS A 67 0.14 11.52 11.90
CA LYS A 67 -1.16 11.20 12.51
C LYS A 67 -2.20 12.26 12.19
N LEU A 68 -1.87 13.54 12.37
CA LEU A 68 -2.80 14.64 12.08
C LEU A 68 -3.28 14.64 10.62
N ASN A 69 -2.40 14.30 9.67
CA ASN A 69 -2.80 14.20 8.25
C ASN A 69 -3.62 12.95 7.99
N VAL A 70 -3.26 11.80 8.57
CA VAL A 70 -4.01 10.55 8.44
C VAL A 70 -5.42 10.68 9.03
N ASP A 71 -5.58 11.41 10.14
CA ASP A 71 -6.89 11.61 10.79
C ASP A 71 -7.86 12.45 9.94
N VAL A 72 -7.36 13.34 9.07
CA VAL A 72 -8.20 14.30 8.31
C VAL A 72 -8.31 13.99 6.82
N LEU A 73 -7.39 13.19 6.28
CA LEU A 73 -7.36 12.84 4.86
C LEU A 73 -8.08 11.53 4.60
N GLN A 74 -8.77 11.47 3.46
CA GLN A 74 -9.32 10.23 2.94
C GLN A 74 -8.31 9.57 2.00
N ILE A 75 -8.18 8.25 2.11
CA ILE A 75 -7.40 7.44 1.18
C ILE A 75 -8.07 7.46 -0.21
N ILE A 76 -7.26 7.52 -1.27
CA ILE A 76 -7.70 7.46 -2.66
C ILE A 76 -7.57 6.02 -3.18
N GLN A 77 -6.42 5.39 -2.96
CA GLN A 77 -6.14 4.02 -3.41
C GLN A 77 -5.30 3.26 -2.38
N LEU A 78 -5.52 1.95 -2.33
CA LEU A 78 -4.73 0.96 -1.60
C LEU A 78 -4.23 -0.08 -2.59
N GLY A 79 -2.91 -0.18 -2.76
CA GLY A 79 -2.26 -1.21 -3.57
C GLY A 79 -1.84 -2.39 -2.70
N LEU A 80 -2.15 -3.61 -3.13
CA LEU A 80 -1.75 -4.85 -2.47
C LEU A 80 -1.03 -5.76 -3.47
N ILE A 81 0.09 -6.34 -3.04
CA ILE A 81 0.80 -7.39 -3.78
C ILE A 81 1.07 -8.55 -2.82
N LEU A 82 0.61 -9.75 -3.19
CA LEU A 82 0.86 -10.98 -2.44
C LEU A 82 1.99 -11.77 -3.12
N SER A 83 2.93 -12.28 -2.33
CA SER A 83 4.08 -13.05 -2.82
C SER A 83 4.46 -14.22 -1.91
N ASP A 84 5.20 -15.19 -2.47
CA ASP A 84 5.87 -16.21 -1.67
C ASP A 84 7.23 -15.70 -1.15
N ALA A 85 7.93 -16.50 -0.35
CA ALA A 85 9.24 -16.12 0.21
C ALA A 85 10.33 -15.89 -0.85
N ARG A 86 10.10 -16.27 -2.11
CA ARG A 86 11.03 -16.09 -3.22
C ARG A 86 10.71 -14.84 -4.05
N ALA A 87 9.60 -14.15 -3.75
CA ALA A 87 9.13 -12.96 -4.46
C ALA A 87 8.98 -13.18 -5.99
N THR A 88 8.56 -14.38 -6.41
CA THR A 88 8.38 -14.79 -7.83
C THR A 88 6.94 -14.73 -8.34
#